data_AF-A0A7C4JS11-F1
#
_entry.id   AF-A0A7C4JS11-F1
#
_cell.length_a   1.000
_cell.length_b   1.000
_cell.length_c   1.000
_cell.angle_alpha   90.00
_cell.angle_beta   90.00
_cell.angle_gamma   90.00
#
_symmetry.space_group_name_H-M   'P 1'
#
loop_
_entity.id
_entity.type
_entity.pdbx_description
1 polymer ?
#
loop_
_entity_poly.entity_id
_entity_poly.type
_entity_poly.pdbx_seq_one_letter_code
_entity_poly.pdbx_strand_id
1 'polypeptide(L)'
;MSDFVHLHLHTEWSLLDGAIRIEDLTKRLIEYEMPGCAITDHGTLYGIIHFYTKLKEVGLKPIIGCEFYVAEGSRLRKKGREKRRSRDTFSFAC
;
A
#
# COMPACT_ATOMS: atom_id res chain seq x y z
N MET A 1 -15.70 21.17 -8.03
CA MET A 1 -15.01 20.45 -6.95
C MET A 1 -14.07 19.47 -7.62
N SER A 2 -12.79 19.45 -7.26
CA SER A 2 -11.85 18.45 -7.78
C SER A 2 -11.88 17.23 -6.88
N ASP A 3 -12.38 16.11 -7.38
CA ASP A 3 -12.41 14.86 -6.63
C ASP A 3 -10.96 14.38 -6.38
N PHE A 4 -10.67 14.01 -5.14
CA PHE A 4 -9.36 13.51 -4.73
C PHE A 4 -9.48 12.10 -4.18
N VAL A 5 -8.52 11.24 -4.52
CA VAL A 5 -8.47 9.83 -4.09
C VAL A 5 -7.03 9.48 -3.74
N HIS A 6 -6.80 9.00 -2.52
CA HIS A 6 -5.50 8.48 -2.13
C HIS A 6 -5.27 7.12 -2.80
N LEU A 7 -4.27 7.04 -3.68
CA LEU A 7 -3.88 5.80 -4.37
C LEU A 7 -2.64 5.13 -3.79
N HIS A 8 -1.92 5.82 -2.89
CA HIS A 8 -0.74 5.31 -2.21
C HIS A 8 -0.93 5.58 -0.71
N LEU A 9 -1.20 4.52 0.05
CA LEU A 9 -1.47 4.59 1.49
C LEU A 9 -1.01 3.30 2.18
N HIS A 10 -0.21 3.47 3.24
CA HIS A 10 0.21 2.38 4.11
C HIS A 10 -0.69 2.34 5.35
N THR A 11 -1.23 1.16 5.63
CA THR A 11 -2.05 0.90 6.82
C THR A 11 -1.21 0.28 7.92
N GLU A 12 -1.81 0.06 9.09
CA GLU A 12 -1.22 -0.66 10.23
C GLU A 12 -0.63 -2.04 9.91
N TRP A 13 -1.00 -2.63 8.76
CA TRP A 13 -0.47 -3.91 8.28
C TRP A 13 0.91 -3.79 7.61
N SER A 14 1.36 -2.57 7.35
CA SER A 14 2.76 -2.25 7.08
C SER A 14 3.55 -2.23 8.38
N LEU A 15 3.88 -3.40 8.92
CA LEU A 15 4.43 -3.63 10.27
C LEU A 15 5.58 -2.70 10.74
N LEU A 16 6.36 -2.15 9.82
CA LEU A 16 7.52 -1.30 10.12
C LEU A 16 7.26 0.21 9.97
N ASP A 17 6.19 0.62 9.25
CA ASP A 17 5.96 2.03 8.88
C ASP A 17 4.47 2.45 8.87
N GLY A 18 3.58 1.53 9.19
CA GLY A 18 2.13 1.71 9.14
C GLY A 18 1.56 2.26 10.43
N ALA A 19 1.18 3.54 10.45
CA ALA A 19 0.55 4.17 11.61
C ALA A 19 -0.98 4.30 11.51
N ILE A 20 -1.56 4.04 10.34
CA ILE A 20 -2.97 4.34 10.04
C ILE A 20 -3.85 3.11 10.31
N ARG A 21 -4.80 3.25 11.24
CA ARG A 21 -5.85 2.25 11.49
C ARG A 21 -6.95 2.34 10.44
N ILE A 22 -7.43 1.18 9.97
CA ILE A 22 -8.44 1.10 8.90
C ILE A 22 -9.76 1.77 9.32
N GLU A 23 -10.15 1.66 10.59
CA GLU A 23 -11.39 2.27 11.10
C GLU A 23 -11.33 3.80 11.10
N ASP A 24 -10.20 4.37 11.53
CA ASP A 24 -10.02 5.81 11.58
C ASP A 24 -9.85 6.40 10.18
N LEU A 25 -9.19 5.67 9.28
CA LEU A 25 -9.13 6.01 7.86
C LEU A 25 -10.54 6.10 7.26
N THR A 26 -11.40 5.11 7.53
CA THR A 26 -12.76 5.08 6.98
C THR A 26 -13.58 6.28 7.46
N LYS A 27 -13.46 6.67 8.75
CA LYS A 27 -14.13 7.87 9.29
C LYS A 27 -13.67 9.15 8.59
N ARG A 28 -12.36 9.29 8.35
CA ARG A 28 -11.79 10.45 7.65
C ARG A 28 -12.26 10.53 6.20
N LEU A 29 -12.35 9.40 5.50
CA LEU A 29 -12.84 9.36 4.12
C LEU A 29 -14.29 9.86 4.01
N ILE A 30 -15.13 9.56 5.00
CA ILE A 30 -16.50 10.08 5.09
C ILE A 30 -16.50 11.59 5.38
N GLU A 31 -15.68 12.04 6.35
CA GLU A 31 -15.57 13.46 6.74
C GLU A 31 -15.16 14.35 5.56
N TYR A 32 -14.26 13.85 4.71
CA TYR A 32 -13.77 14.56 3.52
C TYR A 32 -14.58 14.27 2.25
N GLU A 33 -15.70 13.55 2.34
CA GLU A 33 -16.56 13.18 1.21
C GLU A 33 -15.78 12.52 0.03
N MET A 34 -14.74 11.74 0.36
CA MET A 34 -13.90 11.12 -0.65
C MET A 34 -14.59 9.87 -1.25
N PRO A 35 -14.60 9.70 -2.58
CA PRO A 35 -15.33 8.59 -3.22
C PRO A 35 -14.68 7.21 -3.04
N GLY A 36 -13.40 7.16 -2.65
CA GLY A 36 -12.68 5.91 -2.45
C GLY A 36 -11.25 6.11 -1.94
N CYS A 37 -10.58 5.00 -1.66
CA CYS A 37 -9.19 4.98 -1.18
C CYS A 37 -8.51 3.68 -1.60
N ALA A 38 -7.20 3.73 -1.85
CA ALA A 38 -6.37 2.56 -2.07
C ALA A 38 -5.61 2.13 -0.82
N ILE A 39 -5.36 0.83 -0.72
CA ILE A 39 -4.41 0.23 0.23
C ILE A 39 -3.18 -0.23 -0.56
N THR A 40 -1.98 0.16 -0.14
CA THR A 40 -0.71 -0.20 -0.78
C THR A 40 0.34 -0.50 0.29
N ASP A 41 0.15 -1.56 1.07
CA ASP A 41 1.09 -1.94 2.13
C ASP A 41 2.43 -2.45 1.58
N HIS A 42 3.48 -2.35 2.40
CA HIS A 42 4.85 -2.79 2.06
C HIS A 42 4.97 -4.31 1.96
N GLY A 43 4.93 -4.86 0.75
CA GLY A 43 5.20 -6.27 0.47
C GLY A 43 4.28 -7.28 1.18
N THR A 44 3.19 -6.82 1.79
CA THR A 44 2.23 -7.62 2.55
C THR A 44 0.82 -7.30 2.09
N LEU A 45 -0.08 -8.27 2.23
CA LEU A 45 -1.49 -8.16 1.86
C LEU A 45 -2.44 -8.56 2.99
N TYR A 46 -1.95 -8.56 4.23
CA TYR A 46 -2.70 -9.04 5.39
C TYR A 46 -3.97 -8.22 5.64
N GLY A 47 -3.92 -6.91 5.41
CA GLY A 47 -5.00 -5.96 5.68
C GLY A 47 -6.12 -5.92 4.63
N ILE A 48 -5.95 -6.54 3.45
CA ILE A 48 -6.89 -6.38 2.32
C ILE A 48 -8.33 -6.72 2.70
N ILE A 49 -8.55 -7.89 3.30
CA ILE A 49 -9.91 -8.37 3.57
C ILE A 49 -10.61 -7.45 4.56
N HIS A 50 -9.88 -7.00 5.59
CA HIS A 50 -10.40 -6.08 6.58
C HIS A 50 -10.73 -4.71 5.97
N PHE A 51 -9.82 -4.16 5.17
CA PHE A 51 -10.00 -2.91 4.43
C PHE A 51 -11.21 -2.98 3.48
N TYR A 52 -11.28 -4.03 2.66
CA TYR A 52 -12.35 -4.21 1.70
C TYR A 52 -13.73 -4.30 2.37
N THR A 53 -13.83 -5.07 3.45
CA THR A 53 -15.10 -5.25 4.19
C THR A 53 -15.54 -3.93 4.80
N LYS A 54 -14.64 -3.21 5.48
CA LYS A 54 -14.96 -1.92 6.13
C LYS A 54 -15.37 -0.84 5.13
N LEU A 55 -14.65 -0.67 4.03
CA LEU A 55 -15.02 0.34 3.02
C LEU A 55 -16.36 -0.01 2.35
N LYS A 56 -16.61 -1.29 2.11
CA LYS A 56 -17.86 -1.76 1.50
C LYS A 56 -19.07 -1.56 2.42
N GLU A 57 -18.92 -1.77 3.73
CA GLU A 57 -19.97 -1.48 4.72
C GLU A 57 -20.42 -0.02 4.69
N VAL A 58 -19.49 0.90 4.41
CA VAL A 58 -19.72 2.34 4.35
C VAL A 58 -20.13 2.82 2.95
N GLY A 59 -20.10 1.93 1.94
CA GLY A 59 -20.44 2.27 0.55
C GLY A 59 -19.33 3.04 -0.20
N LEU A 60 -18.11 3.05 0.33
CA LEU A 60 -16.94 3.63 -0.33
C LEU A 60 -16.31 2.62 -1.29
N LYS A 61 -15.61 3.09 -2.33
CA LYS A 61 -14.92 2.21 -3.28
C LYS A 61 -13.53 1.81 -2.76
N PRO A 62 -13.29 0.54 -2.39
CA PRO A 62 -11.96 0.07 -2.04
C PRO A 62 -11.13 -0.18 -3.31
N ILE A 63 -9.92 0.37 -3.34
CA ILE A 63 -8.91 0.09 -4.37
C ILE A 63 -7.83 -0.77 -3.71
N ILE A 64 -7.54 -1.93 -4.30
CA ILE A 64 -6.60 -2.88 -3.73
C ILE A 64 -5.27 -2.76 -4.48
N GLY A 65 -4.20 -2.48 -3.75
CA GLY A 65 -2.84 -2.43 -4.25
C GLY A 65 -1.86 -3.06 -3.26
N CYS A 66 -0.60 -3.07 -3.65
CA CYS A 66 0.52 -3.55 -2.84
C CYS A 66 1.78 -2.88 -3.34
N GLU A 67 2.63 -2.43 -2.44
CA GLU A 67 3.94 -1.95 -2.81
C GLU A 67 4.92 -3.13 -2.86
N PHE A 68 5.24 -3.56 -4.08
CA PHE A 68 6.11 -4.72 -4.29
C PHE A 68 7.58 -4.31 -4.31
N TYR A 69 8.40 -5.03 -3.55
CA TYR A 69 9.85 -4.98 -3.69
C TYR A 69 10.29 -5.84 -4.88
N VAL A 70 10.73 -5.19 -5.95
CA VAL A 70 11.20 -5.87 -7.16
C VAL A 70 12.72 -5.87 -7.18
N ALA A 71 13.33 -7.05 -7.28
CA ALA A 71 14.77 -7.17 -7.48
C ALA A 71 15.14 -6.78 -8.91
N GLU A 72 16.26 -6.05 -9.09
CA GLU A 72 16.76 -5.61 -10.40
C GLU A 72 17.11 -6.76 -11.37
N GLY A 73 17.17 -8.00 -10.88
CA GLY A 73 17.51 -9.17 -11.70
C GLY A 73 16.89 -10.46 -11.20
N SER A 74 16.89 -11.46 -12.09
CA SER A 74 16.42 -12.81 -11.76
C SER A 74 17.35 -13.51 -10.77
N ARG A 75 16.75 -14.17 -9.76
CA ARG A 75 17.45 -15.02 -8.79
C ARG A 75 18.26 -16.16 -9.44
N LEU A 76 17.95 -16.52 -10.68
CA LEU A 76 18.65 -17.57 -11.44
C LEU A 76 19.97 -17.08 -12.06
N ARG A 77 20.22 -15.77 -12.09
CA ARG A 77 21.43 -15.20 -12.69
C ARG A 77 22.53 -15.08 -11.62
N LYS A 78 23.50 -15.99 -11.62
CA LYS A 78 24.71 -15.90 -10.76
C LYS A 78 25.62 -14.77 -11.27
N LYS A 79 25.54 -13.57 -10.68
CA LYS A 79 26.63 -12.58 -10.78
C LYS A 79 27.74 -12.98 -9.80
N GLY A 80 28.97 -13.13 -10.30
CA GLY A 80 30.16 -13.24 -9.44
C GLY A 80 30.28 -12.03 -8.50
N ARG A 81 30.93 -12.19 -7.34
CA ARG A 81 31.05 -11.18 -6.27
C ARG A 81 31.44 -9.80 -6.83
N GLU A 82 30.45 -8.95 -7.07
CA GLU A 82 30.64 -7.53 -7.35
C GLU A 82 30.11 -6.75 -6.14
N LYS A 83 30.91 -5.80 -5.65
CA LYS A 83 30.70 -5.10 -4.38
C LYS A 83 29.27 -4.57 -4.30
N ARG A 84 28.53 -5.01 -3.27
CA ARG A 84 27.22 -4.46 -2.86
C ARG A 84 27.37 -2.95 -2.66
N ARG A 85 27.02 -2.16 -3.67
CA ARG A 85 26.65 -0.76 -3.44
C ARG A 85 25.32 -0.80 -2.71
N SER A 86 25.31 -0.26 -1.51
CA SER A 86 24.10 -0.06 -0.72
C SER A 86 23.19 0.92 -1.45
N ARG A 87 21.89 0.61 -1.47
CA ARG A 87 20.73 1.39 -1.97
C ARG A 87 20.20 1.04 -3.36
N ASP A 88 19.80 -0.20 -3.60
CA ASP A 88 18.95 -0.51 -4.77
C ASP A 88 17.80 -1.45 -4.37
N THR A 89 16.98 -1.02 -3.39
CA THR A 89 15.60 -1.51 -3.23
C THR A 89 14.72 -0.57 -4.03
N PHE A 90 14.43 -0.91 -5.29
CA PHE A 90 13.34 -0.26 -6.01
C PHE A 90 12.03 -0.71 -5.36
N SER A 91 11.65 0.02 -4.31
CA SER A 91 10.25 0.18 -3.96
C SER A 91 9.60 0.79 -5.19
N PHE A 92 8.60 0.11 -5.76
CA PHE A 92 7.74 0.75 -6.76
C PHE A 92 6.86 1.74 -5.99
N ALA A 93 7.47 2.82 -5.50
CA ALA A 93 6.79 3.96 -4.94
C ALA A 93 6.08 4.63 -6.12
N CYS A 94 4.77 4.41 -6.19
CA CYS A 94 3.88 5.19 -7.05
C CYS A 94 4.04 6.68 -6.71
#